data_AF-A0A9E7F432-F1
#
_entry.id   AF-A0A9E7F432-F1
#
_cell.length_a   1.000
_cell.length_b   1.000
_cell.length_c   1.000
_cell.angle_alpha   90.00
_cell.angle_beta   90.00
_cell.angle_gamma   90.00
#
_symmetry.space_group_name_H-M   'P 1'
#
loop_
_entity.id
_entity.type
_entity.pdbx_description
1 polymer ?
#
loop_
_entity_poly.entity_id
_entity_poly.type
_entity_poly.pdbx_seq_one_letter_code
_entity_poly.pdbx_strand_id
1 'polypeptide(L)'
;MAKLYVEAVPPADLNKNTEWFMYPGVWTTYILILFFSWLLVLSVFGCNPGTAWTVVNLAHFAKGTPFSDDQGIYNNLTWWEQIDNGKQLTRNRKFLTVVPVVL
;
A
#
# COMPACT_ATOMS: atom_id res chain seq x y z
N MET A 1 -28.45 13.84 27.13
CA MET A 1 -28.84 12.65 26.36
C MET A 1 -27.58 11.93 25.92
N ALA A 2 -27.34 10.70 26.41
CA ALA A 2 -26.23 9.89 25.97
C ALA A 2 -26.47 9.46 24.51
N LYS A 3 -25.48 9.73 23.66
CA LYS A 3 -25.52 9.34 22.26
C LYS A 3 -25.30 7.82 22.17
N LEU A 4 -26.40 7.05 22.16
CA LEU A 4 -26.43 5.59 22.04
C LEU A 4 -26.21 5.13 20.59
N TYR A 5 -25.12 5.57 19.95
CA TYR A 5 -24.75 4.97 18.67
C TYR A 5 -23.97 3.70 18.95
N VAL A 6 -24.43 2.59 18.38
CA VAL A 6 -23.60 1.39 18.27
C VAL A 6 -22.57 1.65 17.19
N GLU A 7 -21.30 1.69 17.56
CA GLU A 7 -20.22 1.68 16.59
C GLU A 7 -20.17 0.30 15.95
N ALA A 8 -20.65 0.18 14.72
CA ALA A 8 -20.57 -1.06 13.97
C ALA A 8 -19.11 -1.34 13.62
N VAL A 9 -18.65 -2.57 13.91
CA VAL A 9 -17.32 -3.01 13.46
C VAL A 9 -17.32 -2.98 11.94
N PRO A 10 -16.33 -2.31 11.30
CA PRO A 10 -16.24 -2.29 9.85
C PRO A 10 -16.10 -3.73 9.32
N PRO A 11 -16.75 -4.06 8.20
CA PRO A 11 -16.64 -5.39 7.60
C PRO A 11 -15.19 -5.67 7.25
N ALA A 12 -14.80 -6.95 7.32
CA ALA A 12 -13.46 -7.37 6.91
C ALA A 12 -13.21 -7.00 5.43
N ASP A 13 -12.01 -6.52 5.13
CA ASP A 13 -11.59 -6.34 3.75
C ASP A 13 -11.44 -7.72 3.11
N LEU A 14 -12.23 -7.98 2.06
CA LEU A 14 -12.19 -9.25 1.33
C LEU A 14 -11.15 -9.23 0.21
N ASN A 15 -10.59 -8.07 -0.11
CA ASN A 15 -9.59 -7.95 -1.14
C ASN A 15 -8.23 -8.46 -0.64
N LYS A 16 -7.89 -9.69 -1.02
CA LYS A 16 -6.59 -10.32 -0.69
C LYS A 16 -5.36 -9.50 -1.11
N ASN A 17 -5.49 -8.67 -2.13
CA ASN A 17 -4.42 -7.80 -2.61
C ASN A 17 -4.10 -6.63 -1.66
N THR A 18 -5.07 -6.23 -0.82
CA THR A 18 -4.95 -5.07 0.08
C THR A 18 -5.20 -5.38 1.55
N GLU A 19 -5.82 -6.52 1.89
CA GLU A 19 -6.22 -6.86 3.27
C GLU A 19 -5.05 -6.83 4.26
N TRP A 20 -3.85 -7.23 3.82
CA TRP A 20 -2.66 -7.29 4.64
C TRP A 20 -2.22 -5.91 5.14
N PHE A 21 -2.62 -4.84 4.46
CA PHE A 21 -2.36 -3.45 4.84
C PHE A 21 -3.20 -3.00 6.04
N MET A 22 -4.11 -3.84 6.54
CA MET A 22 -4.89 -3.61 7.75
C MET A 22 -4.25 -4.22 9.01
N TYR A 23 -3.20 -5.03 8.87
CA TYR A 23 -2.56 -5.69 10.02
C TYR A 23 -1.69 -4.74 10.85
N PRO A 24 -1.59 -4.98 12.18
CA PRO A 24 -0.72 -4.18 13.05
C PRO A 24 0.75 -4.33 12.64
N GLY A 25 1.49 -3.22 12.62
CA GLY A 25 2.91 -3.20 12.27
C GLY A 25 3.23 -3.13 10.78
N VAL A 26 2.23 -3.21 9.90
CA VAL A 26 2.44 -3.21 8.44
C VAL A 26 3.17 -1.97 7.93
N TRP A 27 2.92 -0.79 8.51
CA TRP A 27 3.60 0.45 8.14
C TRP A 27 5.11 0.40 8.42
N THR A 28 5.50 -0.17 9.56
CA THR A 28 6.91 -0.34 9.89
C THR A 28 7.57 -1.31 8.94
N THR A 29 6.94 -2.46 8.68
CA THR A 29 7.43 -3.43 7.69
C THR A 29 7.54 -2.81 6.30
N TYR A 30 6.57 -1.99 5.89
CA TYR A 30 6.58 -1.29 4.61
C TYR A 30 7.78 -0.34 4.48
N ILE A 31 8.07 0.45 5.51
CA ILE A 31 9.25 1.33 5.54
C ILE A 31 10.54 0.51 5.41
N LEU A 32 10.66 -0.61 6.13
CA LEU A 32 11.83 -1.48 6.06
C LEU A 32 12.00 -2.07 4.65
N ILE A 33 10.91 -2.54 4.03
CA ILE A 33 10.94 -3.07 2.66
C ILE A 33 11.44 -2.00 1.69
N LEU A 34 10.93 -0.77 1.77
CA LEU A 34 11.39 0.33 0.90
C LEU A 34 12.87 0.66 1.12
N PHE A 35 13.29 0.75 2.38
CA PHE A 35 14.68 1.05 2.73
C PHE A 35 15.65 -0.02 2.21
N PHE A 36 15.35 -1.30 2.42
CA PHE A 36 16.19 -2.39 1.91
C PHE A 36 16.13 -2.52 0.39
N SER A 37 14.98 -2.25 -0.23
CA SER A 37 14.87 -2.22 -1.70
C SER A 37 15.75 -1.11 -2.28
N TRP A 38 15.76 0.06 -1.65
CA TRP A 38 16.62 1.17 -2.06
C TRP A 38 18.11 0.82 -1.91
N LEU A 39 18.53 0.23 -0.79
CA LEU A 39 19.90 -0.26 -0.59
C LEU A 39 20.28 -1.33 -1.62
N LEU A 40 19.35 -2.23 -1.97
CA LEU A 40 19.58 -3.26 -2.97
C LEU A 40 19.79 -2.66 -4.35
N VAL A 41 18.94 -1.72 -4.77
CA VAL A 41 19.10 -1.02 -6.06
C VAL A 41 20.42 -0.25 -6.10
N LEU A 42 20.77 0.46 -5.02
CA LEU A 42 22.08 1.12 -4.91
C LEU A 42 23.24 0.15 -5.08
N SER A 43 23.19 -0.99 -4.38
CA SER A 43 24.29 -1.95 -4.34
C SER A 43 24.45 -2.70 -5.67
N VAL A 44 23.34 -3.07 -6.32
CA VAL A 44 23.34 -3.85 -7.56
C VAL A 44 23.67 -2.98 -8.78
N PHE A 45 23.10 -1.77 -8.87
CA PHE A 45 23.26 -0.91 -10.04
C PHE A 45 24.38 0.13 -9.89
N GLY A 46 24.91 0.36 -8.69
CA GLY A 46 25.94 1.37 -8.44
C GLY A 46 25.50 2.79 -8.81
N CYS A 47 24.19 3.06 -8.80
CA CYS A 47 23.62 4.34 -9.20
C CYS A 47 23.58 5.33 -8.04
N ASN A 48 23.23 6.58 -8.32
CA ASN A 48 23.08 7.59 -7.28
C ASN A 48 21.78 7.35 -6.46
N PRO A 49 21.73 7.85 -5.20
CA PRO A 49 20.56 7.80 -4.33
C PRO A 49 19.20 8.15 -4.96
N GLY A 50 19.14 9.21 -5.76
CA GLY A 50 17.90 9.69 -6.38
C GLY A 50 17.39 8.75 -7.48
N THR A 51 18.29 8.20 -8.28
CA THR A 51 17.95 7.18 -9.29
C THR A 51 17.47 5.90 -8.62
N ALA A 52 18.15 5.43 -7.58
CA ALA A 52 17.70 4.26 -6.82
C ALA A 52 16.30 4.46 -6.26
N TRP A 53 16.01 5.64 -5.73
CA TRP A 53 14.68 5.98 -5.21
C TRP A 53 13.60 6.00 -6.29
N THR A 54 13.93 6.55 -7.47
CA THR A 54 13.02 6.57 -8.62
C THR A 54 12.67 5.15 -9.06
N VAL A 55 13.65 4.25 -9.13
CA VAL A 55 13.44 2.84 -9.50
C VAL A 55 12.50 2.14 -8.50
N VAL A 56 12.73 2.32 -7.19
CA VAL A 56 11.86 1.75 -6.14
C VAL A 56 10.42 2.25 -6.28
N ASN A 57 10.22 3.55 -6.53
CA ASN A 57 8.88 4.12 -6.69
C ASN A 57 8.17 3.63 -7.96
N LEU A 58 8.89 3.50 -9.08
CA LEU A 58 8.31 2.97 -10.33
C LEU A 58 7.91 1.49 -10.21
N ALA A 59 8.68 0.70 -9.48
CA ALA A 59 8.39 -0.72 -9.25
C ALA A 59 7.12 -0.96 -8.41
N HIS A 60 6.69 0.02 -7.62
CA HIS A 60 5.49 -0.09 -6.79
C HIS A 60 4.17 0.04 -7.58
N PHE A 61 4.23 0.44 -8.86
CA PHE A 61 3.02 0.58 -9.68
C PHE A 61 2.48 -0.80 -10.12
N ALA A 62 1.32 -1.18 -9.60
CA ALA A 62 0.64 -2.42 -9.98
C ALA A 62 -0.83 -2.19 -10.35
N LYS A 63 -1.29 -2.93 -11.37
CA LYS A 63 -2.69 -2.97 -11.80
C LYS A 63 -3.19 -4.40 -11.80
N GLY A 64 -4.44 -4.59 -11.39
CA GLY A 64 -5.02 -5.91 -11.18
C GLY A 64 -4.58 -6.55 -9.87
N THR A 65 -4.65 -7.86 -9.84
CA THR A 65 -4.54 -8.71 -8.66
C THR A 65 -3.97 -10.06 -9.12
N PRO A 66 -3.04 -10.68 -8.37
CA PRO A 66 -2.56 -12.02 -8.69
C PRO A 66 -3.52 -13.13 -8.21
N PHE A 67 -4.59 -12.77 -7.50
CA PHE A 67 -5.53 -13.72 -6.92
C PHE A 67 -6.69 -14.01 -7.89
N SER A 68 -6.97 -15.28 -8.17
CA SER A 68 -8.08 -15.67 -9.06
C SER A 68 -9.43 -15.74 -8.34
N ASP A 69 -9.42 -15.80 -7.02
CA ASP A 69 -10.61 -16.01 -6.19
C ASP A 69 -11.57 -14.82 -6.21
N ASP A 70 -11.07 -13.65 -6.62
CA ASP A 70 -11.85 -12.41 -6.77
C ASP A 70 -12.66 -12.36 -8.08
N GLN A 71 -12.62 -13.41 -8.91
CA GLN A 71 -13.34 -13.51 -10.18
C GLN A 71 -13.07 -12.33 -11.14
N GLY A 72 -11.91 -11.68 -11.01
CA GLY A 72 -11.47 -10.60 -11.89
C GLY A 72 -12.09 -9.24 -11.60
N ILE A 73 -12.81 -9.07 -10.48
CA ILE A 73 -13.46 -7.79 -10.12
C ILE A 73 -12.44 -6.64 -9.98
N TYR A 74 -11.17 -6.95 -9.70
CA TYR A 74 -10.10 -5.95 -9.53
C TYR A 74 -9.18 -5.80 -10.75
N ASN A 75 -9.35 -6.56 -11.84
CA ASN A 75 -8.43 -6.57 -12.99
C ASN A 75 -8.23 -5.19 -13.64
N ASN A 76 -9.27 -4.35 -13.60
CA ASN A 76 -9.23 -3.02 -14.17
C ASN A 76 -8.81 -1.92 -13.19
N LEU A 77 -8.57 -2.26 -11.93
CA LEU A 77 -8.22 -1.32 -10.86
C LEU A 77 -6.72 -1.38 -10.57
N THR A 78 -6.11 -0.22 -10.40
CA THR A 78 -4.77 -0.08 -9.82
C THR A 78 -4.79 -0.50 -8.34
N TRP A 79 -3.64 -0.90 -7.79
CA TRP A 79 -3.54 -1.20 -6.36
C TRP A 79 -3.97 0.00 -5.51
N TRP A 80 -3.68 1.23 -5.99
CA TRP A 80 -4.15 2.47 -5.37
C TRP A 80 -5.67 2.65 -5.40
N GLU A 81 -6.38 2.18 -6.43
CA GLU A 81 -7.85 2.24 -6.47
C GLU A 81 -8.47 1.16 -5.58
N GLN A 82 -7.78 0.03 -5.41
CA GLN A 82 -8.22 -1.09 -4.59
C GLN A 82 -8.14 -0.81 -3.08
N ILE A 83 -7.05 -0.20 -2.60
CA ILE A 83 -6.84 -0.02 -1.15
C ILE A 83 -7.91 0.84 -0.49
N ASP A 84 -8.35 0.45 0.70
CA ASP A 84 -9.43 1.09 1.46
C ASP A 84 -10.70 1.33 0.62
N ASN A 85 -11.01 0.44 -0.33
CA ASN A 85 -12.17 0.53 -1.23
C ASN A 85 -12.25 1.85 -2.00
N GLY A 86 -11.12 2.39 -2.45
CA GLY A 86 -11.11 3.66 -3.20
C GLY A 86 -11.32 4.92 -2.33
N LYS A 87 -11.56 4.78 -1.02
CA LYS A 87 -11.88 5.92 -0.14
C LYS A 87 -10.67 6.81 0.05
N GLN A 88 -10.81 8.09 -0.30
CA GLN A 88 -9.73 9.06 -0.20
C GLN A 88 -9.44 9.49 1.25
N LEU A 89 -8.22 9.99 1.48
CA LEU A 89 -7.78 10.58 2.75
C LEU A 89 -7.91 9.68 4.00
N THR A 90 -7.98 8.38 3.79
CA THR A 90 -7.86 7.37 4.85
C THR A 90 -6.47 7.43 5.48
N ARG A 91 -6.35 6.80 6.66
CA ARG A 91 -5.08 6.75 7.39
C ARG A 91 -3.97 6.09 6.56
N ASN A 92 -4.28 4.99 5.89
CA ASN A 92 -3.35 4.24 5.04
C ASN A 92 -2.94 5.02 3.79
N ARG A 93 -3.89 5.66 3.09
CA ARG A 93 -3.56 6.49 1.92
C ARG A 93 -2.70 7.70 2.28
N LYS A 94 -2.98 8.37 3.40
CA LYS A 94 -2.13 9.46 3.90
C LYS A 94 -0.71 8.97 4.17
N PHE A 95 -0.58 7.82 4.82
CA PHE A 95 0.73 7.20 5.05
C PHE A 95 1.46 6.93 3.73
N LEU A 96 0.82 6.24 2.78
CA LEU A 96 1.38 5.89 1.48
C LEU A 96 1.73 7.10 0.60
N THR A 97 1.04 8.23 0.76
CA THR A 97 1.40 9.48 0.07
C THR A 97 2.59 10.20 0.72
N VAL A 98 2.72 10.15 2.05
CA VAL A 98 3.78 10.87 2.78
C VAL A 98 5.11 10.12 2.72
N VAL A 99 5.08 8.79 2.84
CA VAL A 99 6.28 7.94 2.81
C VAL A 99 7.23 8.24 1.65
N PRO A 100 6.81 8.24 0.37
CA PRO A 100 7.71 8.47 -0.76
C PRO A 100 8.30 9.88 -0.85
N VAL A 101 7.73 10.83 -0.09
CA VAL A 101 8.17 12.24 -0.06
C VAL A 101 9.20 12.48 1.05
N VAL A 102 9.10 11.73 2.15
CA VAL A 102 9.94 11.92 3.34
C VAL A 102 11.13 10.96 3.37
N LEU A 103 10.95 9.74 2.85
CA LEU A 103 12.03 8.78 2.60
C LEU A 103 12.71 9.07 1.27
#